data_AF-A0A7J7G637-F1
#
_entry.id   AF-A0A7J7G637-F1
#
_cell.length_a   1.000
_cell.length_b   1.000
_cell.length_c   1.000
_cell.angle_alpha   90.00
_cell.angle_beta   90.00
_cell.angle_gamma   90.00
#
_symmetry.space_group_name_H-M   'P 1'
#
loop_
_entity.id
_entity.type
_entity.pdbx_description
1 polymer ?
#
loop_
_entity_poly.entity_id
_entity_poly.type
_entity_poly.pdbx_seq_one_letter_code
_entity_poly.pdbx_strand_id
1 'polypeptide(L)'
;MERSKKIISGKVWGVIVLVGLISVMAQQAKALGVREAYGCWGGCYNECILQSGMANSERLPCYLKCLGSCISLPLSVSASSDKTGYQYYCQLGCSMDQCIRFSSDGGKMEGCLENCSTKICNIKNV
;
A
#
# COMPACT_ATOMS: atom_id res chain seq x y z
N MET A 1 38.70 -42.02 0.93
CA MET A 1 37.95 -40.80 0.56
C MET A 1 36.99 -40.49 1.70
N GLU A 2 37.41 -39.61 2.59
CA GLU A 2 36.82 -39.33 3.89
C GLU A 2 35.58 -38.44 3.72
N ARG A 3 34.37 -39.01 3.81
CA ARG A 3 33.14 -38.22 3.89
C ARG A 3 32.87 -37.89 5.34
N SER A 4 33.45 -36.79 5.81
CA SER A 4 33.15 -36.15 7.08
C SER A 4 31.65 -35.85 7.18
N LYS A 5 30.90 -36.73 7.84
CA LYS A 5 29.57 -36.41 8.35
C LYS A 5 29.77 -35.38 9.46
N LYS A 6 29.69 -34.09 9.12
CA LYS A 6 29.60 -33.02 10.12
C LYS A 6 28.31 -33.25 10.92
N ILE A 7 28.45 -33.86 12.09
CA ILE A 7 27.40 -33.94 13.10
C ILE A 7 27.20 -32.51 13.59
N ILE A 8 26.22 -31.83 13.01
CA ILE A 8 25.77 -30.53 13.49
C ILE A 8 25.17 -30.81 14.87
N SER A 9 25.93 -30.48 15.93
CA SER A 9 25.51 -30.64 17.32
C SER A 9 24.11 -30.05 17.51
N GLY A 10 23.23 -30.71 18.27
CA GLY A 10 21.83 -30.28 18.43
C GLY A 10 21.67 -28.83 18.88
N LYS A 11 22.69 -28.27 19.55
CA LYS A 11 22.78 -26.84 19.89
C LYS A 11 22.87 -25.94 18.64
N VAL A 12 23.65 -26.33 17.64
CA VAL A 12 23.80 -25.61 16.38
C VAL A 12 22.53 -25.70 15.53
N TRP A 13 21.86 -26.85 15.53
CA TRP A 13 20.55 -26.98 14.87
C TRP A 13 19.48 -26.08 15.52
N GLY A 14 19.44 -26.04 16.86
CA GLY A 14 18.56 -25.14 17.60
C GLY A 14 18.79 -23.66 17.26
N VAL A 15 20.05 -23.24 17.14
CA VAL A 15 20.40 -21.87 16.74
C VAL A 15 19.96 -21.57 15.30
N ILE A 16 20.16 -22.50 14.35
CA ILE A 16 19.74 -22.32 12.96
C ILE A 16 18.22 -22.17 12.85
N VAL A 17 17.46 -23.00 13.58
CA VAL A 17 15.99 -22.91 13.60
C VAL A 17 15.54 -21.58 14.23
N LEU A 18 16.17 -21.15 15.34
CA LEU A 18 15.85 -19.89 15.99
C LEU A 18 16.11 -18.69 15.07
N VAL A 19 17.29 -18.65 14.43
CA VAL A 19 17.65 -17.59 13.47
C VAL A 19 16.71 -17.62 12.25
N GLY A 20 16.34 -18.81 11.77
CA GLY A 20 15.36 -18.99 10.71
C GLY A 20 13.99 -18.42 11.07
N LEU A 21 13.48 -18.70 12.28
CA LEU A 21 12.20 -18.17 12.76
C LEU A 21 12.22 -16.64 12.89
N ILE A 22 13.30 -16.08 13.44
CA ILE A 22 13.49 -14.62 13.52
C ILE A 22 13.51 -13.99 12.11
N SER A 23 14.15 -14.65 11.15
CA SER A 23 14.24 -14.19 9.75
C SER A 23 12.90 -14.28 8.99
N VAL A 24 12.02 -15.24 9.32
CA VAL A 24 10.68 -15.35 8.73
C VAL A 24 9.74 -14.26 9.27
N MET A 25 9.86 -13.89 10.55
CA MET A 25 9.12 -12.76 11.11
C MET A 25 9.52 -11.42 10.47
N ALA A 26 10.79 -11.24 10.12
CA ALA A 26 11.27 -10.05 9.42
C ALA A 26 10.73 -9.91 7.99
N GLN A 27 10.24 -10.99 7.37
CA GLN A 27 9.69 -10.97 6.01
C GLN A 27 8.21 -10.58 5.93
N GLN A 28 7.47 -10.61 7.04
CA GLN A 28 6.11 -10.04 7.11
C GLN A 28 6.12 -8.50 7.04
N ALA A 29 7.30 -7.89 7.12
CA ALA A 29 7.50 -6.46 6.91
C ALA A 29 7.23 -6.02 5.45
N LYS A 30 7.06 -6.93 4.48
CA LYS A 30 6.85 -6.51 3.08
C LYS A 30 5.37 -6.33 2.70
N ALA A 31 4.45 -6.66 3.60
CA ALA A 31 3.04 -6.22 3.53
C ALA A 31 2.80 -4.88 4.27
N LEU A 32 3.86 -4.21 4.76
CA LEU A 32 3.78 -2.99 5.59
C LEU A 32 3.21 -1.77 4.87
N GLY A 33 3.27 -1.69 3.54
CA GLY A 33 2.86 -0.48 2.81
C GLY A 33 1.38 -0.11 3.00
N VAL A 34 0.50 -1.09 3.18
CA VAL A 34 -0.94 -0.83 3.33
C VAL A 34 -1.33 -0.68 4.80
N ARG A 35 -0.83 -1.55 5.68
CA ARG A 35 -1.15 -1.51 7.12
C ARG A 35 -0.57 -0.29 7.84
N GLU A 36 0.64 0.14 7.51
CA GLU A 36 1.21 1.37 8.08
C GLU A 36 0.52 2.62 7.54
N ALA A 37 0.14 2.63 6.26
CA ALA A 37 -0.59 3.75 5.67
C ALA A 37 -1.98 3.96 6.30
N TYR A 38 -2.75 2.88 6.51
CA TYR A 38 -4.04 2.98 7.21
C TYR A 38 -3.88 3.35 8.68
N GLY A 39 -2.85 2.84 9.36
CA GLY A 39 -2.54 3.20 10.75
C GLY A 39 -2.16 4.68 10.89
N CYS A 40 -1.29 5.18 10.01
CA CYS A 40 -0.93 6.59 9.97
C CYS A 40 -2.13 7.47 9.65
N TRP A 41 -2.89 7.14 8.58
CA TRP A 41 -4.05 7.93 8.17
C TRP A 41 -5.10 7.99 9.28
N GLY A 42 -5.42 6.85 9.89
CA GLY A 42 -6.38 6.75 10.98
C GLY A 42 -5.94 7.54 12.22
N GLY A 43 -4.66 7.49 12.58
CA GLY A 43 -4.09 8.28 13.69
C GLY A 43 -4.17 9.78 13.44
N CYS A 44 -3.73 10.25 12.28
CA CYS A 44 -3.79 11.65 11.90
C CYS A 44 -5.24 12.18 11.85
N TYR A 45 -6.15 11.40 11.28
CA TYR A 45 -7.55 11.81 11.14
C TYR A 45 -8.25 11.91 12.51
N ASN A 46 -7.98 10.95 13.41
CA ASN A 46 -8.50 11.00 14.77
C ASN A 46 -7.96 12.21 15.53
N GLU A 47 -6.66 12.47 15.47
CA GLU A 47 -6.06 13.63 16.13
C GLU A 47 -6.69 14.92 15.61
N CYS A 48 -6.87 15.02 14.29
CA CYS A 48 -7.44 16.20 13.67
C CYS A 48 -8.88 16.46 14.09
N ILE A 49 -9.73 15.44 14.17
CA ILE A 49 -11.14 15.61 14.56
C ILE A 49 -11.28 15.79 16.07
N LEU A 50 -10.46 15.11 16.87
CA LEU A 50 -10.56 15.12 18.33
C LEU A 50 -9.97 16.40 18.95
N GLN A 51 -8.90 16.97 18.41
CA GLN A 51 -8.33 18.21 18.94
C GLN A 51 -9.10 19.47 18.57
N SER A 52 -9.87 19.46 17.48
CA SER A 52 -10.37 20.70 16.86
C SER A 52 -11.85 20.98 17.05
N GLY A 53 -12.67 20.00 17.43
CA GLY A 53 -14.14 20.18 17.45
C GLY A 53 -14.69 20.64 16.09
N MET A 54 -14.02 20.25 14.99
CA MET A 54 -14.22 20.79 13.65
C MET A 54 -15.65 20.61 13.13
N ALA A 55 -16.11 21.66 12.43
CA ALA A 55 -17.36 21.62 11.68
C ALA A 55 -17.26 20.61 10.52
N ASN A 56 -18.41 20.08 10.06
CA ASN A 56 -18.43 19.07 8.98
C ASN A 56 -17.72 19.54 7.69
N SER A 57 -17.68 20.85 7.42
CA SER A 57 -16.99 21.44 6.27
C SER A 57 -15.46 21.31 6.34
N GLU A 58 -14.88 21.15 7.54
CA GLU A 58 -13.43 21.09 7.77
C GLU A 58 -12.90 19.65 7.85
N ARG A 59 -13.80 18.67 7.94
CA ARG A 59 -13.45 17.25 7.96
C ARG A 59 -12.84 16.76 6.65
N LEU A 60 -13.35 17.25 5.52
CA LEU A 60 -12.85 16.88 4.19
C LEU A 60 -11.42 17.38 3.94
N PRO A 61 -11.08 18.67 4.16
CA PRO A 61 -9.69 19.12 4.02
C PRO A 61 -8.76 18.40 5.01
N CYS A 62 -9.22 18.05 6.21
CA CYS A 62 -8.38 17.29 7.12
C CYS A 62 -8.16 15.84 6.69
N TYR A 63 -9.20 15.18 6.19
CA TYR A 63 -9.10 13.85 5.59
C TYR A 63 -8.04 13.82 4.49
N LEU A 64 -8.08 14.79 3.57
CA LEU A 64 -7.15 14.89 2.44
C LEU A 64 -5.72 15.18 2.89
N LYS A 65 -5.54 16.05 3.88
CA LYS A 65 -4.22 16.35 4.47
C LYS A 65 -3.60 15.09 5.09
N CYS A 66 -4.36 14.37 5.92
CA CYS A 66 -3.90 13.13 6.52
C CYS A 66 -3.60 12.05 5.49
N LEU A 67 -4.41 11.97 4.43
CA LEU A 67 -4.18 11.04 3.34
C LEU A 67 -2.84 11.33 2.63
N GLY A 68 -2.57 12.59 2.28
CA GLY A 68 -1.33 12.98 1.59
C GLY A 68 -0.06 12.95 2.45
N SER A 69 -0.19 13.04 3.77
CA SER A 69 0.96 12.89 4.70
C SER A 69 1.29 11.42 5.00
N CYS A 70 0.28 10.54 5.02
CA CYS A 70 0.44 9.14 5.45
C CYS A 70 0.57 8.15 4.31
N ILE A 71 -0.14 8.40 3.22
CA ILE A 71 0.13 7.75 1.96
C ILE A 71 1.09 8.69 1.27
N SER A 72 2.31 8.23 0.99
CA SER A 72 3.18 8.90 0.04
C SER A 72 2.52 8.83 -1.34
N LEU A 73 1.46 9.60 -1.54
CA LEU A 73 1.07 10.01 -2.87
C LEU A 73 2.30 10.74 -3.39
N PRO A 74 2.81 10.37 -4.57
CA PRO A 74 3.88 11.13 -5.18
C PRO A 74 3.26 12.47 -5.62
N LEU A 75 3.07 13.39 -4.66
CA LEU A 75 2.61 14.76 -4.86
C LEU A 75 3.67 15.58 -5.63
N SER A 76 4.85 15.00 -5.82
CA SER A 76 5.93 15.49 -6.68
C SER A 76 6.04 14.70 -8.00
N VAL A 77 4.96 14.09 -8.50
CA VAL A 77 4.84 14.02 -9.96
C VAL A 77 4.27 15.36 -10.38
N SER A 78 5.19 16.31 -10.54
CA SER A 78 4.99 17.41 -11.47
C SER A 78 4.21 16.87 -12.68
N ALA A 79 3.28 17.66 -13.20
CA ALA A 79 2.66 17.44 -14.51
C ALA A 79 3.70 17.53 -15.67
N SER A 80 4.91 17.00 -15.47
CA SER A 80 5.88 16.65 -16.47
C SER A 80 5.39 15.39 -17.17
N SER A 81 5.54 15.37 -18.48
CA SER A 81 5.32 14.29 -19.46
C SER A 81 5.96 12.93 -19.11
N ASP A 82 5.76 12.41 -17.90
CA ASP A 82 6.16 11.08 -17.50
C ASP A 82 4.92 10.19 -17.43
N LYS A 83 4.99 9.05 -18.12
CA LYS A 83 3.86 8.11 -18.25
C LYS A 83 3.32 7.66 -16.90
N THR A 84 4.18 7.63 -15.89
CA THR A 84 3.87 7.20 -14.52
C THR A 84 2.84 8.13 -13.86
N GLY A 85 2.94 9.44 -14.06
CA GLY A 85 2.01 10.42 -13.50
C GLY A 85 0.62 10.36 -14.12
N TYR A 86 0.57 10.33 -15.45
CA TYR A 86 -0.71 10.20 -16.16
C TYR A 86 -1.43 8.90 -15.82
N GLN A 87 -0.72 7.77 -15.82
CA GLN A 87 -1.31 6.47 -15.50
C GLN A 87 -1.93 6.48 -14.11
N TYR A 88 -1.24 7.08 -13.14
CA TYR A 88 -1.74 7.21 -11.78
C TYR A 88 -3.05 8.01 -11.70
N TYR A 89 -3.10 9.23 -12.24
CA TYR A 89 -4.30 10.07 -12.18
C TYR A 89 -5.46 9.51 -13.01
N CYS A 90 -5.17 8.88 -14.15
CA CYS A 90 -6.19 8.20 -14.93
C CYS A 90 -6.79 7.02 -14.16
N GLN A 91 -5.96 6.15 -13.56
CA GLN A 91 -6.45 5.00 -12.80
C GLN A 91 -7.28 5.46 -11.60
N LEU A 92 -6.83 6.50 -10.91
CA LEU A 92 -7.56 7.08 -9.78
C LEU A 92 -8.93 7.60 -10.22
N GLY A 93 -8.99 8.43 -11.27
CA GLY A 93 -10.27 8.94 -11.81
C GLY A 93 -11.20 7.83 -12.31
N CYS A 94 -10.66 6.86 -13.05
CA CYS A 94 -11.42 5.71 -13.56
C CYS A 94 -12.02 4.87 -12.43
N SER A 95 -11.25 4.60 -11.38
CA SER A 95 -11.74 3.79 -10.26
C SER A 95 -12.87 4.48 -9.48
N MET A 96 -12.78 5.80 -9.29
CA MET A 96 -13.80 6.57 -8.59
C MET A 96 -15.10 6.67 -9.39
N ASP A 97 -15.02 6.77 -10.72
CA ASP A 97 -16.18 6.87 -11.60
C ASP A 97 -16.86 5.50 -11.84
N GLN A 98 -16.06 4.47 -12.16
CA GLN A 98 -16.58 3.18 -12.65
C GLN A 98 -16.69 2.12 -11.56
N CYS A 99 -15.74 2.10 -10.62
CA CYS A 99 -15.58 0.97 -9.70
C CYS A 99 -16.27 1.17 -8.36
N ILE A 100 -16.64 2.40 -8.00
CA ILE A 100 -17.34 2.70 -6.73
C ILE A 100 -18.65 1.92 -6.54
N ARG A 101 -19.33 1.58 -7.65
CA ARG A 101 -20.54 0.76 -7.66
C ARG A 101 -20.32 -0.71 -7.26
N PHE A 102 -19.06 -1.17 -7.24
CA PHE A 102 -18.64 -2.51 -6.84
C PHE A 102 -18.04 -2.55 -5.43
N SER A 103 -18.18 -1.48 -4.65
CA SER A 103 -17.61 -1.38 -3.29
C SER A 103 -17.97 -2.52 -2.34
N SER A 104 -19.10 -3.21 -2.55
CA SER A 104 -19.55 -4.35 -1.77
C SER A 104 -19.14 -5.73 -2.33
N ASP A 105 -18.53 -5.78 -3.52
CA ASP A 105 -18.13 -7.02 -4.20
C ASP A 105 -16.66 -6.92 -4.61
N GLY A 106 -15.79 -7.48 -3.77
CA GLY A 106 -14.33 -7.40 -3.96
C GLY A 106 -13.85 -8.01 -5.27
N GLY A 107 -14.49 -9.08 -5.76
CA GLY A 107 -14.11 -9.70 -7.03
C GLY A 107 -14.42 -8.81 -8.23
N LYS A 108 -15.60 -8.16 -8.24
CA LYS A 108 -15.94 -7.18 -9.28
C LYS A 108 -15.12 -5.90 -9.16
N MET A 109 -14.77 -5.50 -7.93
CA MET A 109 -13.90 -4.35 -7.68
C MET A 109 -12.51 -4.58 -8.28
N GLU A 110 -11.91 -5.74 -8.01
CA GLU A 110 -10.58 -6.10 -8.54
C GLU A 110 -10.58 -6.12 -10.08
N GLY A 111 -11.57 -6.78 -10.69
CA GLY A 111 -11.69 -6.79 -12.16
C GLY A 111 -11.91 -5.41 -12.77
N CYS A 112 -12.63 -4.52 -12.07
CA CYS A 112 -12.83 -3.14 -12.51
C CYS A 112 -11.51 -2.33 -12.45
N LEU A 113 -10.73 -2.47 -11.37
CA LEU A 113 -9.43 -1.83 -11.22
C LEU A 113 -8.43 -2.32 -12.28
N GLU A 114 -8.45 -3.62 -12.60
CA GLU A 114 -7.63 -4.18 -13.68
C GLU A 114 -8.03 -3.61 -15.05
N ASN A 115 -9.34 -3.46 -15.32
CA ASN A 115 -9.83 -2.86 -16.56
C ASN A 115 -9.41 -1.38 -16.70
N CYS A 116 -9.47 -0.62 -15.60
CA CYS A 116 -8.95 0.75 -15.55
C CYS A 116 -7.46 0.79 -15.89
N SER A 117 -6.67 -0.13 -15.34
CA SER A 117 -5.23 -0.18 -15.53
C SER A 117 -4.80 -0.63 -16.93
N THR A 118 -5.49 -1.63 -17.49
CA THR A 118 -5.04 -2.32 -18.72
C THR A 118 -5.70 -1.80 -20.00
N LYS A 119 -6.96 -1.33 -19.93
CA LYS A 119 -7.72 -0.92 -21.12
C LYS A 119 -7.92 0.59 -21.23
N ILE A 120 -8.19 1.26 -20.10
CA ILE A 120 -8.59 2.68 -20.12
C ILE A 120 -7.36 3.58 -19.98
N CYS A 121 -6.50 3.31 -19.00
CA CYS A 121 -5.37 4.17 -18.67
C CYS A 121 -4.04 3.71 -19.27
N ASN A 122 -4.08 2.65 -20.08
CA ASN A 122 -2.88 2.09 -20.70
C ASN A 122 -2.44 2.96 -21.88
N ILE A 123 -1.48 3.85 -21.64
CA ILE A 123 -0.81 4.61 -22.70
C ILE A 123 0.11 3.65 -23.47
N LYS A 124 -0.35 3.17 -24.62
CA LYS A 124 0.56 2.63 -25.65
C LYS A 124 1.34 3.80 -26.24
N ASN A 125 2.66 3.68 -26.34
CA ASN A 125 3.51 4.68 -27.01
C ASN A 125 2.88 5.09 -28.34
N VAL A 126 2.55 6.38 -28.49
CA VAL A 126 2.46 7.04 -29.79
C VAL A 126 3.85 7.49 -30.15
#